data_AF-A0A916Z0T3-F1
#
_entry.id   AF-A0A916Z0T3-F1
#
_cell.length_a   1.000
_cell.length_b   1.000
_cell.length_c   1.000
_cell.angle_alpha   90.00
_cell.angle_beta   90.00
_cell.angle_gamma   90.00
#
_symmetry.space_group_name_H-M   'P 1'
#
loop_
_entity.id
_entity.type
_entity.pdbx_description
1 polymer ?
#
loop_
_entity_poly.entity_id
_entity_poly.type
_entity_poly.pdbx_seq_one_letter_code
_entity_poly.pdbx_strand_id
1 'polypeptide(L)'
;MSPYKIDENVYNSLLELLNDAYFVDSKGNFTDFQFYHDDHWLSDSAVIDNLIYKRGEWNIELVFALHTNPLKFIKRQIMSYSCLKKATLSASLMRRMAAKDQRGTLEVKVEDFKICCN
;
A
#
# COMPACT_ATOMS: atom_id res chain seq x y z
N MET A 1 -39.20 45.90 -4.05
CA MET A 1 -37.88 45.24 -3.92
C MET A 1 -37.93 43.98 -4.76
N SER A 2 -37.26 43.95 -5.91
CA SER A 2 -37.20 42.75 -6.75
C SER A 2 -36.21 41.76 -6.11
N PRO A 3 -36.54 40.46 -5.96
CA PRO A 3 -35.59 39.48 -5.47
C PRO A 3 -34.45 39.36 -6.49
N TYR A 4 -33.22 39.64 -6.06
CA TYR A 4 -32.03 39.41 -6.86
C TYR A 4 -31.95 37.91 -7.17
N LYS A 5 -32.19 37.54 -8.43
CA LYS A 5 -32.12 36.16 -8.89
C LYS A 5 -30.74 35.97 -9.53
N ILE A 6 -30.00 34.99 -9.05
CA ILE A 6 -28.72 34.62 -9.65
C ILE A 6 -29.01 34.09 -11.05
N ASP A 7 -28.23 34.54 -12.04
CA ASP A 7 -28.31 34.04 -13.40
C ASP A 7 -27.99 32.54 -13.44
N GLU A 8 -28.74 31.78 -14.23
CA GLU A 8 -28.64 30.32 -14.25
C GLU A 8 -27.23 29.85 -14.67
N ASN A 9 -26.58 30.58 -15.56
CA ASN A 9 -25.21 30.27 -15.97
C ASN A 9 -24.20 30.50 -14.85
N VAL A 10 -24.39 31.58 -14.09
CA VAL A 10 -23.54 31.90 -12.92
C VAL A 10 -23.74 30.86 -11.83
N TYR A 11 -24.97 30.42 -11.60
CA TYR A 11 -25.28 29.36 -10.64
C TYR A 11 -24.60 28.04 -11.03
N ASN A 12 -24.71 27.63 -12.30
CA ASN A 12 -24.07 26.41 -12.79
C ASN A 12 -22.54 26.48 -12.71
N SER A 13 -21.94 27.64 -13.04
CA SER A 13 -20.49 27.85 -12.91
C SER A 13 -20.02 27.76 -11.46
N LEU A 14 -20.82 28.27 -10.52
CA LEU A 14 -20.55 28.17 -9.09
C LEU A 14 -20.61 26.72 -8.60
N LEU A 15 -21.58 25.95 -9.07
CA LEU A 15 -21.68 24.52 -8.75
C LEU A 15 -20.51 23.71 -9.30
N GLU A 16 -20.06 24.02 -10.52
CA GLU A 16 -18.90 23.37 -11.14
C GLU A 16 -17.61 23.66 -10.35
N LEU A 17 -17.38 24.92 -9.99
CA LEU A 17 -16.24 25.32 -9.15
C LEU A 17 -16.27 24.67 -7.76
N LEU A 18 -17.45 24.54 -7.15
CA LEU A 18 -17.62 23.85 -5.86
C LEU A 18 -17.36 22.35 -5.98
N ASN A 19 -17.75 21.74 -7.10
CA ASN A 19 -17.48 20.33 -7.37
C ASN A 19 -15.97 20.09 -7.58
N ASP A 20 -15.31 20.96 -8.34
CA ASP A 20 -13.85 20.89 -8.54
C ASP A 20 -13.08 21.15 -7.24
N ALA A 21 -13.56 22.04 -6.38
CA ALA A 21 -12.97 22.27 -5.05
C ALA A 21 -13.12 21.07 -4.10
N TYR A 22 -14.06 20.15 -4.37
CA TYR A 22 -14.24 18.91 -3.61
C TYR A 22 -13.19 17.86 -3.97
N PHE A 23 -12.66 17.88 -5.21
CA PHE A 23 -11.60 16.98 -5.64
C PHE A 23 -10.22 17.56 -5.32
N VAL A 24 -9.77 17.33 -4.07
CA VAL A 24 -8.38 17.61 -3.63
C VAL A 24 -7.39 16.53 -4.08
N ASP A 25 -7.87 15.51 -4.80
CA ASP A 25 -7.02 14.43 -5.31
C ASP A 25 -6.04 14.97 -6.36
N SER A 26 -4.77 15.10 -5.95
CA SER A 26 -3.69 15.35 -6.88
C SER A 26 -3.43 14.09 -7.71
N LYS A 27 -3.28 14.26 -9.03
CA LYS A 27 -2.83 13.15 -9.89
C LYS A 27 -1.44 12.72 -9.45
N GLY A 28 -1.25 11.41 -9.31
CA GLY A 28 0.07 10.83 -9.03
C GLY A 28 1.08 11.21 -10.12
N ASN A 29 2.31 11.47 -9.72
CA ASN A 29 3.44 11.78 -10.59
C ASN A 29 4.22 10.50 -10.92
N PHE A 30 5.00 10.51 -12.00
CA PHE A 30 5.88 9.39 -12.36
C PHE A 30 6.90 9.03 -11.27
N THR A 31 7.33 10.04 -10.50
CA THR A 31 8.23 9.86 -9.34
C THR A 31 7.60 9.02 -8.23
N ASP A 32 6.28 8.93 -8.16
CA ASP A 32 5.57 8.19 -7.11
C ASP A 32 5.80 6.68 -7.23
N PHE A 33 6.26 6.19 -8.39
CA PHE A 33 6.62 4.78 -8.60
C PHE A 33 8.12 4.51 -8.46
N GLN A 34 8.94 5.54 -8.22
CA GLN A 34 10.39 5.38 -8.11
C GLN A 34 10.79 4.46 -6.94
N PHE A 35 9.93 4.30 -5.94
CA PHE A 35 10.15 3.37 -4.83
C PHE A 35 10.22 1.89 -5.24
N TYR A 36 9.73 1.51 -6.43
CA TYR A 36 9.91 0.15 -6.93
C TYR A 36 11.37 -0.16 -7.30
N HIS A 37 12.17 0.88 -7.58
CA HIS A 37 13.58 0.76 -7.94
C HIS A 37 14.53 1.06 -6.77
N ASP A 38 14.05 1.82 -5.79
CA ASP A 38 14.80 2.11 -4.58
C ASP A 38 14.54 1.04 -3.53
N ASP A 39 15.54 0.22 -3.22
CA ASP A 39 15.41 -0.86 -2.23
C ASP A 39 15.71 -0.39 -0.79
N HIS A 40 16.16 0.86 -0.58
CA HIS A 40 16.55 1.34 0.76
C HIS A 40 15.39 1.32 1.76
N TRP A 41 14.16 1.58 1.31
CA TRP A 41 13.00 1.60 2.20
C TRP A 41 12.56 0.20 2.66
N LEU A 42 13.05 -0.88 2.04
CA LEU A 42 12.69 -2.24 2.40
C LEU A 42 13.17 -2.61 3.81
N SER A 43 14.29 -2.01 4.27
CA SER A 43 14.80 -2.24 5.63
C SER A 43 13.86 -1.72 6.72
N ASP A 44 13.10 -0.66 6.43
CA ASP A 44 12.25 0.06 7.39
C ASP A 44 10.78 -0.34 7.25
N SER A 45 10.51 -1.43 6.52
CA SER A 45 9.17 -1.91 6.22
C SER A 45 8.77 -3.08 7.13
N ALA A 46 7.48 -3.20 7.41
CA ALA A 46 6.95 -4.40 8.01
C ALA A 46 6.96 -5.53 6.97
N VAL A 47 7.38 -6.72 7.41
CA VAL A 47 7.51 -7.90 6.55
C VAL A 47 6.48 -8.94 6.94
N ILE A 48 5.60 -9.27 6.00
CA ILE A 48 4.58 -10.30 6.15
C ILE A 48 4.92 -11.43 5.18
N ASP A 49 4.93 -12.67 5.68
CA ASP A 49 5.07 -13.85 4.82
C ASP A 49 3.71 -14.36 4.35
N ASN A 50 3.66 -14.73 3.07
CA ASN A 50 2.49 -15.28 2.43
C ASN A 50 2.87 -16.58 1.72
N LEU A 51 2.13 -17.65 1.99
CA LEU A 51 2.33 -18.97 1.38
C LEU A 51 1.21 -19.24 0.39
N ILE A 52 1.56 -19.40 -0.88
CA ILE A 52 0.60 -19.71 -1.93
C ILE A 52 0.93 -21.07 -2.55
N TYR A 53 -0.04 -21.98 -2.57
CA TYR A 53 0.09 -23.22 -3.32
C TYR A 53 -0.24 -22.98 -4.80
N LYS A 54 0.72 -23.20 -5.70
CA LYS A 54 0.56 -23.01 -7.15
C LYS A 54 1.41 -24.01 -7.90
N ARG A 55 0.82 -24.63 -8.94
CA ARG A 55 1.52 -25.58 -9.84
C ARG A 55 2.25 -26.74 -9.11
N GLY A 56 1.66 -27.26 -8.03
CA GLY A 56 2.24 -28.37 -7.28
C GLY A 56 3.26 -27.97 -6.22
N GLU A 57 3.57 -26.68 -6.09
CA GLU A 57 4.56 -26.16 -5.15
C GLU A 57 3.98 -25.07 -4.23
N TRP A 58 4.56 -24.95 -3.04
CA TRP A 58 4.31 -23.89 -2.09
C TRP A 58 5.30 -22.74 -2.34
N ASN A 59 4.80 -21.64 -2.89
CA ASN A 59 5.54 -20.42 -3.11
C ASN A 59 5.55 -19.57 -1.84
N ILE A 60 6.75 -19.16 -1.43
CA ILE A 60 6.98 -18.19 -0.38
C ILE A 60 7.05 -16.82 -1.03
N GLU A 61 6.10 -15.98 -0.66
CA GLU A 61 6.07 -14.56 -1.01
C GLU A 61 6.29 -13.74 0.26
N LEU A 62 7.10 -12.70 0.18
CA LEU A 62 7.22 -11.69 1.23
C LEU A 62 6.55 -10.40 0.75
N VAL A 63 5.72 -9.83 1.61
CA VAL A 63 5.10 -8.53 1.44
C VAL A 63 5.84 -7.56 2.36
N PHE A 64 6.42 -6.54 1.74
CA PHE A 64 7.07 -5.43 2.42
C PHE A 64 6.10 -4.25 2.38
N ALA A 65 5.68 -3.75 3.55
CA ALA A 65 4.73 -2.65 3.67
C ALA A 65 5.32 -1.55 4.55
N LEU A 66 5.38 -0.33 4.03
CA LEU A 66 5.89 0.81 4.80
C LEU A 66 4.80 1.36 5.73
N HIS A 67 5.08 1.39 7.03
CA HIS A 67 4.12 1.85 8.04
C HIS A 67 3.76 3.34 7.90
N THR A 68 4.64 4.17 7.33
CA THR A 68 4.39 5.61 7.12
C THR A 68 3.55 5.91 5.89
N ASN A 69 3.48 4.99 4.92
CA ASN A 69 2.76 5.21 3.67
C ASN A 69 2.03 3.94 3.21
N PRO A 70 0.68 3.89 3.31
CA PRO A 70 -0.12 2.71 2.95
C PRO A 70 0.03 2.30 1.47
N LEU A 71 0.37 3.24 0.59
CA LEU A 71 0.50 2.97 -0.85
C LEU A 71 1.89 2.43 -1.22
N LYS A 72 2.84 2.46 -0.29
CA LYS A 72 4.21 1.99 -0.50
C LYS A 72 4.37 0.57 0.04
N PHE A 73 3.96 -0.39 -0.78
CA PHE A 73 4.15 -1.81 -0.52
C PHE A 73 4.61 -2.55 -1.78
N ILE A 74 5.36 -3.65 -1.58
CA ILE A 74 5.78 -4.52 -2.67
C ILE A 74 5.71 -5.98 -2.23
N LYS A 75 5.30 -6.83 -3.16
CA LYS A 75 5.30 -8.28 -2.99
C LYS A 75 6.41 -8.90 -3.81
N ARG A 76 7.27 -9.69 -3.18
CA ARG A 76 8.36 -10.42 -3.85
C ARG A 76 8.22 -11.92 -3.60
N GLN A 77 8.16 -12.71 -4.67
CA GLN A 77 8.32 -14.16 -4.56
C GLN A 77 9.79 -14.46 -4.32
N ILE A 78 10.09 -15.20 -3.24
CA ILE A 78 11.47 -15.51 -2.86
C ILE A 78 11.85 -16.89 -3.37
N MET A 79 11.03 -17.90 -3.10
CA MET A 79 11.32 -19.29 -3.45
C MET A 79 10.09 -20.18 -3.39
N SER A 80 10.21 -21.40 -3.91
CA SER A 80 9.17 -22.42 -3.88
C SER A 80 9.67 -23.72 -3.26
N TYR A 81 8.77 -24.48 -2.66
CA TYR A 81 9.04 -25.81 -2.13
C TYR A 81 7.88 -26.76 -2.38
N SER A 82 8.16 -28.03 -2.69
CA SER A 82 7.11 -29.03 -2.86
C SER A 82 6.41 -29.41 -1.53
N CYS A 83 7.06 -29.20 -0.39
CA CYS A 83 6.56 -29.59 0.94
C CYS A 83 6.11 -28.38 1.76
N LEU A 84 4.88 -28.41 2.27
CA LEU A 84 4.30 -27.37 3.12
C LEU A 84 5.15 -27.10 4.37
N LYS A 85 5.53 -28.14 5.13
CA LYS A 85 6.29 -27.96 6.39
C LYS A 85 7.60 -27.22 6.16
N LYS A 86 8.30 -27.54 5.07
CA LYS A 86 9.54 -26.86 4.68
C LYS A 86 9.27 -25.42 4.27
N ALA A 87 8.23 -25.19 3.47
CA ALA A 87 7.82 -23.86 3.06
C ALA A 87 7.49 -22.97 4.26
N THR A 88 6.71 -23.46 5.23
CA THR A 88 6.34 -22.71 6.43
C THR A 88 7.54 -22.35 7.31
N LEU A 89 8.45 -23.32 7.55
CA LEU A 89 9.65 -23.05 8.32
C LEU A 89 10.54 -22.02 7.62
N SER A 90 10.80 -22.22 6.33
CA SER A 90 11.62 -21.31 5.53
C SER A 90 11.00 -19.90 5.47
N ALA A 91 9.68 -19.80 5.27
CA ALA A 91 8.97 -18.52 5.25
C ALA A 91 9.16 -17.77 6.57
N SER A 92 9.03 -18.47 7.71
CA SER A 92 9.22 -17.88 9.03
C SER A 92 10.65 -17.39 9.27
N LEU A 93 11.65 -18.16 8.84
CA LEU A 93 13.06 -17.77 8.93
C LEU A 93 13.34 -16.56 8.02
N MET A 94 12.81 -16.55 6.80
CA MET A 94 12.99 -15.46 5.83
C MET A 94 12.38 -14.16 6.31
N ARG A 95 11.16 -14.21 6.85
CA ARG A 95 10.53 -13.06 7.49
C ARG A 95 11.43 -12.48 8.57
N ARG A 96 11.98 -13.32 9.45
CA ARG A 96 12.88 -12.89 10.54
C ARG A 96 14.20 -12.31 10.02
N MET A 97 14.74 -12.82 8.92
CA MET A 97 15.96 -12.28 8.31
C MET A 97 15.70 -10.92 7.65
N ALA A 98 14.56 -10.78 6.97
CA ALA A 98 14.15 -9.56 6.30
C ALA A 98 13.73 -8.47 7.28
N ALA A 99 13.07 -8.83 8.38
CA ALA A 99 12.64 -7.91 9.45
C ALA A 99 13.77 -7.55 10.42
N LYS A 100 15.04 -7.85 10.11
CA LYS A 100 16.19 -7.63 10.99
C LYS A 100 16.60 -6.16 10.99
N ASP A 101 15.69 -5.29 11.39
CA ASP A 101 16.00 -3.98 11.96
C ASP A 101 16.51 -4.19 13.40
N GLN A 102 17.58 -3.50 13.79
CA GLN A 102 18.08 -3.50 15.17
C GLN A 102 17.06 -2.95 16.18
N ARG A 103 16.00 -2.27 15.70
CA ARG A 103 14.96 -1.62 16.52
C ARG A 103 13.77 -2.52 16.87
N GLY A 104 13.69 -3.74 16.32
CA GLY A 104 12.61 -4.70 16.55
C GLY A 104 11.76 -4.98 15.31
N THR A 105 10.80 -5.91 15.43
CA THR A 105 9.89 -6.25 14.33
C THR A 105 8.85 -5.15 14.17
N LEU A 106 8.87 -4.43 13.03
CA LEU A 106 7.81 -3.51 12.67
C LEU A 106 6.56 -4.32 12.28
N GLU A 107 5.45 -4.06 12.97
CA GLU A 107 4.13 -4.57 12.62
C GLU A 107 3.33 -3.45 11.94
N VAL A 108 2.58 -3.81 10.90
CA VAL A 108 1.64 -2.91 10.23
C VAL A 108 0.23 -3.43 10.51
N LYS A 109 -0.62 -2.56 11.07
CA LYS A 109 -2.03 -2.84 11.30
C LYS A 109 -2.89 -1.99 10.40
N VAL A 110 -4.10 -2.47 10.09
CA VAL A 110 -5.06 -1.72 9.28
C VAL A 110 -5.44 -0.40 9.96
N GLU A 111 -5.50 -0.40 11.29
CA GLU A 111 -5.78 0.79 12.09
C GLU A 111 -4.76 1.91 11.89
N ASP A 112 -3.50 1.59 11.54
CA ASP A 112 -2.43 2.57 11.37
C ASP A 112 -2.67 3.48 10.15
N PHE A 113 -3.41 2.98 9.15
CA PHE A 113 -3.57 3.67 7.88
C PHE A 113 -4.78 4.59 7.80
N LYS A 114 -5.65 4.61 8.83
CA LYS A 114 -6.87 5.43 8.88
C LYS A 114 -7.68 5.41 7.57
N ILE A 115 -7.72 4.26 6.90
CA ILE A 115 -8.44 4.12 5.63
C ILE A 115 -9.95 4.08 5.94
N CYS A 116 -10.69 5.07 5.47
CA CYS A 116 -12.15 5.07 5.55
C CYS A 116 -12.72 4.04 4.57
N CYS A 117 -13.46 3.05 5.07
CA CYS A 117 -14.32 2.22 4.24
C CYS A 117 -15.59 3.02 3.94
N ASN A 118 -15.65 3.62 2.74
CA ASN A 118 -16.86 4.30 2.24
C ASN A 118 -17.96 3.31 1.89
#